data_AF-A0A1D7QZK8-F1
#
_entry.id   AF-A0A1D7QZK8-F1
#
_cell.length_a   1.000
_cell.length_b   1.000
_cell.length_c   1.000
_cell.angle_alpha   90.00
_cell.angle_beta   90.00
_cell.angle_gamma   90.00
#
_symmetry.space_group_name_H-M   'P 1'
#
loop_
_entity.id
_entity.type
_entity.pdbx_description
1 polymer ?
#
loop_
_entity_poly.entity_id
_entity_poly.type
_entity_poly.pdbx_seq_one_letter_code
_entity_poly.pdbx_strand_id
1 'polypeptide(L)' 'MNGKKRVMLGAALYLLFCFFDYVIHASIDWIWNLVAAGIGMMIGWVVIEVLPRVTNNNQKV' A
#
# COMPACT_ATOMS: atom_id res chain seq x y z
N MET A 1 -9.53 9.82 0.10
CA MET A 1 -10.16 8.47 0.22
C MET A 1 -10.94 8.36 1.53
N ASN A 2 -12.13 7.74 1.60
CA ASN A 2 -12.81 7.49 2.89
C ASN A 2 -11.94 6.61 3.80
N GLY A 3 -11.79 6.96 5.08
CA GLY A 3 -10.86 6.31 6.02
C GLY A 3 -10.98 4.79 6.08
N LYS A 4 -12.19 4.25 5.94
CA LYS A 4 -12.47 2.79 5.91
C LYS A 4 -11.76 2.07 4.77
N LYS A 5 -11.70 2.68 3.57
CA LYS A 5 -11.03 2.08 2.40
C LYS A 5 -9.51 2.03 2.57
N ARG A 6 -8.93 2.98 3.34
CA ARG A 6 -7.48 3.02 3.61
C ARG A 6 -7.05 1.87 4.50
N VAL A 7 -7.80 1.66 5.59
CA VAL A 7 -7.54 0.55 6.52
C VAL A 7 -7.68 -0.79 5.82
N MET A 8 -8.72 -0.96 4.98
CA MET A 8 -8.93 -2.20 4.23
C MET A 8 -7.80 -2.49 3.23
N LEU A 9 -7.30 -1.45 2.54
CA LEU A 9 -6.17 -1.58 1.62
C LEU A 9 -4.88 -1.95 2.36
N GLY A 10 -4.63 -1.33 3.53
CA GLY A 10 -3.48 -1.66 4.38
C GLY A 10 -3.50 -3.08 4.91
N ALA A 11 -4.65 -3.55 5.39
CA ALA A 11 -4.82 -4.92 5.84
C ALA A 11 -4.60 -5.94 4.69
N ALA A 12 -5.12 -5.64 3.50
CA ALA A 12 -4.91 -6.48 2.32
C ALA A 12 -3.43 -6.54 1.91
N LEU A 13 -2.73 -5.39 1.89
CA LEU A 13 -1.29 -5.34 1.61
C LEU A 13 -0.48 -6.15 2.64
N TYR A 14 -0.83 -6.04 3.92
CA TYR A 14 -0.16 -6.77 4.97
C TYR A 14 -0.28 -8.29 4.81
N LEU A 15 -1.50 -8.78 4.55
CA LEU A 15 -1.74 -10.20 4.29
C LEU A 15 -1.00 -10.68 3.03
N LEU A 16 -0.96 -9.84 1.99
CA LEU A 16 -0.21 -10.15 0.77
C LEU A 16 1.28 -10.31 1.04
N PHE A 17 1.90 -9.39 1.79
CA PHE A 17 3.32 -9.49 2.14
C PHE A 17 3.63 -10.70 3.02
N CYS A 18 2.79 -10.98 4.02
CA CYS A 18 2.94 -12.20 4.83
C CYS A 18 2.87 -13.46 3.98
N PHE A 19 1.98 -13.49 2.98
CA PHE A 19 1.87 -14.61 2.05
C PHE A 19 3.13 -14.76 1.18
N PHE A 20 3.63 -13.67 0.59
CA PHE A 20 4.87 -13.70 -0.19
C PHE A 20 6.08 -14.11 0.65
N ASP A 21 6.19 -13.58 1.86
CA ASP A 21 7.28 -13.90 2.78
C ASP A 21 7.28 -15.39 3.15
N TYR A 22 6.10 -15.94 3.43
CA TYR A 22 5.94 -17.38 3.65
C TYR A 22 6.33 -18.21 2.42
N VAL A 23 5.94 -17.78 1.22
CA VAL A 23 6.25 -18.50 -0.04
C VAL A 23 7.75 -18.47 -0.35
N ILE A 24 8.43 -17.35 -0.08
CA ILE A 24 9.84 -17.15 -0.45
C ILE A 24 10.78 -17.71 0.62
N HIS A 25 10.51 -17.43 1.89
CA HIS A 25 11.42 -17.73 2.99
C HIS A 25 10.98 -18.92 3.86
N ALA A 26 9.80 -19.50 3.60
CA ALA A 26 9.17 -20.53 4.45
C ALA A 26 9.01 -20.10 5.93
N SER A 27 9.09 -18.80 6.20
CA SER A 27 8.95 -18.18 7.51
C SER A 27 8.15 -16.89 7.37
N ILE A 28 7.41 -16.51 8.41
CA ILE A 28 6.67 -15.25 8.44
C ILE A 28 7.34 -14.32 9.42
N ASP A 29 7.98 -13.27 8.90
CA ASP A 29 8.58 -12.22 9.71
C ASP A 29 7.55 -11.09 9.93
N TRP A 30 6.72 -11.27 10.96
CA TRP A 30 5.55 -10.43 11.24
C TRP A 30 5.88 -8.94 11.35
N ILE A 31 7.03 -8.60 11.95
CA ILE A 31 7.46 -7.20 12.16
C ILE A 31 7.84 -6.59 10.81
N TRP A 32 8.62 -7.30 10.01
CA TRP A 32 9.05 -6.82 8.69
C TRP A 32 7.88 -6.64 7.74
N ASN A 33 6.95 -7.58 7.73
CA ASN A 33 5.74 -7.49 6.92
C ASN A 33 4.84 -6.32 7.33
N LEU A 34 4.79 -5.97 8.63
CA LEU A 34 4.04 -4.83 9.12
C LEU A 34 4.65 -3.51 8.63
N VAL A 35 5.98 -3.39 8.71
CA VAL A 35 6.72 -2.21 8.22
C VAL A 35 6.57 -2.09 6.70
N ALA A 36 6.74 -3.18 5.97
CA ALA A 36 6.57 -3.23 4.51
C ALA A 36 5.15 -2.80 4.09
N ALA A 37 4.12 -3.28 4.79
CA ALA A 37 2.73 -2.86 4.55
C ALA A 37 2.50 -1.37 4.83
N GLY A 38 3.11 -0.83 5.89
CA GLY A 38 3.06 0.60 6.21
C GLY A 38 3.69 1.46 5.11
N ILE A 39 4.88 1.08 4.63
CA ILE A 39 5.56 1.75 3.52
C ILE A 39 4.74 1.64 2.22
N GLY A 40 4.22 0.44 1.93
CA GLY A 40 3.35 0.20 0.77
C GLY A 40 2.08 1.05 0.80
N MET A 41 1.48 1.27 1.98
CA MET A 41 0.34 2.17 2.15
C MET A 41 0.71 3.63 1.87
N MET A 42 1.86 4.11 2.36
CA MET A 42 2.35 5.47 2.09
C MET A 42 2.54 5.69 0.58
N ILE A 43 3.21 4.75 -0.09
CA ILE A 43 3.45 4.81 -1.55
C ILE A 43 2.12 4.75 -2.30
N GLY A 44 1.26 3.77 -1.99
CA GLY A 44 -0.03 3.59 -2.62
C GLY A 44 -0.93 4.82 -2.46
N TRP A 45 -0.88 5.48 -1.31
CA TRP A 45 -1.56 6.76 -1.12
C TRP A 45 -1.05 7.83 -2.07
N VAL A 46 0.27 8.03 -2.13
CA VAL A 46 0.88 9.04 -2.99
C VAL A 46 0.47 8.79 -4.45
N VAL A 47 0.51 7.54 -4.90
CA VAL A 47 0.08 7.15 -6.25
C VAL A 47 -1.42 7.46 -6.47
N ILE A 48 -2.30 7.10 -5.54
CA ILE A 48 -3.76 7.27 -5.71
C ILE A 48 -4.19 8.74 -5.57
N GLU A 49 -3.56 9.53 -4.70
CA GLU A 49 -4.01 10.90 -4.42
C GLU A 49 -3.18 12.00 -5.09
N VAL A 50 -1.91 11.77 -5.40
CA VAL A 50 -1.01 12.78 -5.99
C VAL A 50 -1.02 12.70 -7.51
N LEU A 51 -0.87 11.50 -8.11
CA LEU A 51 -0.83 11.37 -9.58
C LEU A 51 -2.09 11.90 -10.28
N PRO A 52 -3.33 11.52 -9.91
CA PRO A 52 -4.50 12.05 -10.60
C PRO A 52 -4.74 13.55 -10.36
N ARG A 53 -4.19 14.14 -9.28
CA ARG A 53 -4.18 15.60 -9.08
C ARG A 53 -3.22 16.28 -10.06
N VAL A 54 -2.03 15.72 -10.25
CA VAL A 54 -1.04 16.24 -11.21
C VAL A 54 -1.59 16.13 -12.64
N THR A 55 -2.15 14.99 -13.02
CA THR A 55 -2.73 14.79 -14.37
C THR A 55 -3.88 15.76 -14.65
N ASN A 56 -4.82 15.95 -13.71
CA ASN A 56 -5.92 16.90 -13.91
C ASN A 56 -5.46 18.36 -14.01
N ASN A 57 -4.43 18.75 -13.27
CA ASN A 57 -3.88 20.11 -13.37
C ASN A 57 -3.17 20.34 -14.72
N ASN A 58 -2.51 19.32 -15.26
CA ASN A 58 -1.82 19.42 -16.55
C ASN A 58 -2.77 19.37 -17.77
N GLN A 59 -4.01 18.88 -17.63
CA GLN A 59 -5.01 18.90 -18.70
C GLN A 59 -5.84 20.20 -18.79
N LYS A 60 -5.64 21.14 -17.85
CA LYS A 60 -6.30 22.45 -17.86
C LYS A 60 -5.44 23.58 -18.45
N VAL A 61 -4.30 23.23 -19.05
CA VAL A 61 -3.38 24.17 -19.71
C VAL A 61 -3.54 24.08 -21.22
#